data_AF-A0A7G8EKE0-F1
#
_entry.id   AF-A0A7G8EKE0-F1
#
_cell.length_a   1.000
_cell.length_b   1.000
_cell.length_c   1.000
_cell.angle_alpha   90.00
_cell.angle_beta   90.00
_cell.angle_gamma   90.00
#
_symmetry.space_group_name_H-M   'P 1'
#
loop_
_entity.id
_entity.type
_entity.pdbx_description
1 polymer ?
#
loop_
_entity_poly.entity_id
_entity_poly.type
_entity_poly.pdbx_seq_one_letter_code
_entity_poly.pdbx_strand_id
1 'polypeptide(L)'
;MRSEPSKSHPLLPSEFDAQFYLSTCSKDLQSLDPDAAYQHFRSRRGDQNVFPSASAFLKDKLSDSKFPGDAKRICVSFNWRDYRDLNEDLRSLSPLEVVKHYLANGIYEPRQILSSARLLDRRFAVQAKLDRVAPDVSIQVVVHCYYYDILCGLHLYLRTLARLGAKILVLVVNDRIQDSVMDDFLGSLCTGGSNHEWFRMTNYGEDWSSFHLAFQQGLLIKSGVIYKIQTKKSANLGPDGGVAWTDEALQPICGSYSNVFDTTELLTHGMRSIVASSLCRQTGFGANKNMLYDYLEQLDLSVDAARNDSFCMGSMFAADAGFLHRYFSRLGQVDYKQESAGGTKFCGRYVGHAIERTIYYFASQVDGSQAVAWVD
;
A
#
# COMPACT_ATOMS: atom_id res chain seq x y z
N MET A 1 26.70 -54.04 -19.93
CA MET A 1 26.77 -53.34 -18.63
C MET A 1 25.36 -52.95 -18.24
N ARG A 2 24.81 -53.57 -17.19
CA ARG A 2 23.51 -53.14 -16.62
C ARG A 2 23.82 -51.98 -15.67
N SER A 3 23.26 -50.81 -15.92
CA SER A 3 23.36 -49.65 -15.02
C SER A 3 22.64 -50.00 -13.72
N GLU A 4 23.32 -49.88 -12.59
CA GLU A 4 22.69 -50.04 -11.29
C GLU A 4 21.56 -49.01 -11.12
N PRO A 5 20.43 -49.40 -10.52
CA PRO A 5 19.35 -48.48 -10.24
C PRO A 5 19.83 -47.42 -9.24
N SER A 6 19.77 -46.15 -9.65
CA SER A 6 19.98 -44.98 -8.82
C SER A 6 19.21 -45.14 -7.51
N LYS A 7 19.92 -45.33 -6.39
CA LYS A 7 19.32 -45.33 -5.06
C LYS A 7 18.61 -43.99 -4.88
N SER A 8 17.28 -44.01 -4.79
CA SER A 8 16.50 -42.81 -4.47
C SER A 8 16.94 -42.34 -3.09
N HIS A 9 17.65 -41.22 -3.03
CA HIS A 9 18.00 -40.61 -1.76
C HIS A 9 16.70 -40.30 -0.98
N PRO A 10 16.65 -40.61 0.32
CA PRO A 10 15.52 -40.22 1.14
C PRO A 10 15.36 -38.70 1.08
N LEU A 11 14.15 -38.23 0.78
CA LEU A 11 13.87 -36.80 0.76
C LEU A 11 14.11 -36.23 2.16
N LEU A 12 15.05 -35.29 2.27
CA LEU A 12 15.27 -34.54 3.50
C LEU A 12 13.98 -33.78 3.88
N PRO A 13 13.71 -33.56 5.18
CA PRO A 13 12.57 -32.76 5.59
C PRO A 13 12.65 -31.35 4.99
N SER A 14 11.51 -30.80 4.59
CA SER A 14 11.39 -29.49 3.97
C SER A 14 11.96 -28.34 4.82
N GLU A 15 12.02 -28.52 6.12
CA GLU A 15 12.47 -27.55 7.11
C GLU A 15 13.98 -27.56 7.38
N PHE A 16 14.72 -28.53 6.81
CA PHE A 16 16.16 -28.67 7.01
C PHE A 16 16.95 -28.08 5.83
N ASP A 17 17.76 -27.06 6.12
CA ASP A 17 18.69 -26.43 5.19
C ASP A 17 20.12 -26.85 5.56
N ALA A 18 20.63 -27.89 4.90
CA ALA A 18 21.96 -28.43 5.17
C ALA A 18 23.08 -27.38 5.05
N GLN A 19 23.01 -26.51 4.05
CA GLN A 19 24.03 -25.47 3.86
C GLN A 19 24.04 -24.46 5.00
N PHE A 20 22.85 -24.02 5.43
CA PHE A 20 22.75 -23.13 6.58
C PHE A 20 23.22 -23.85 7.86
N TYR A 21 22.73 -25.06 8.11
CA TYR A 21 23.09 -25.84 9.30
C TYR A 21 24.60 -26.01 9.44
N LEU A 22 25.27 -26.44 8.37
CA LEU A 22 26.72 -26.63 8.36
C LEU A 22 27.48 -25.31 8.59
N SER A 23 26.96 -24.17 8.13
CA SER A 23 27.55 -22.86 8.39
C SER A 23 27.50 -22.44 9.88
N THR A 24 26.64 -23.09 10.68
CA THR A 24 26.57 -22.89 12.13
C THR A 24 27.45 -23.87 12.92
N CYS A 25 27.99 -24.89 12.27
CA CYS A 25 28.81 -25.93 12.88
C CYS A 25 30.32 -25.59 12.87
N SER A 26 31.11 -26.37 13.61
CA SER A 26 32.57 -26.31 13.55
C SER A 26 33.10 -26.63 12.15
N LYS A 27 34.31 -26.16 11.83
CA LYS A 27 34.94 -26.34 10.50
C LYS A 27 35.00 -27.80 10.05
N ASP A 28 35.25 -28.73 10.98
CA ASP A 28 35.36 -30.17 10.68
C ASP A 28 34.05 -30.80 10.20
N LEU A 29 32.91 -30.16 10.49
CA LEU A 29 31.59 -30.63 10.05
C LEU A 29 31.15 -30.00 8.73
N GLN A 30 31.80 -28.93 8.27
CA GLN A 30 31.37 -28.18 7.08
C GLN A 30 31.49 -28.97 5.77
N SER A 31 32.26 -30.06 5.76
CA SER A 31 32.44 -30.94 4.60
C SER A 31 31.46 -32.12 4.57
N LEU A 32 30.53 -32.23 5.51
CA LEU A 32 29.54 -33.30 5.51
C LEU A 32 28.59 -33.16 4.31
N ASP A 33 28.22 -34.30 3.71
CA ASP A 33 27.13 -34.32 2.75
C ASP A 33 25.77 -34.02 3.44
N PRO A 34 24.72 -33.65 2.69
CA PRO A 34 23.43 -33.28 3.27
C PRO A 34 22.77 -34.36 4.14
N ASP A 35 22.96 -35.64 3.80
CA ASP A 35 22.38 -36.75 4.56
C ASP A 35 23.11 -36.92 5.90
N ALA A 36 24.44 -36.88 5.88
CA ALA A 36 25.28 -36.91 7.08
C ALA A 36 25.07 -35.69 7.97
N ALA A 37 24.92 -34.50 7.38
CA ALA A 37 24.58 -33.27 8.09
C ALA A 37 23.23 -33.40 8.80
N TYR A 38 22.23 -33.99 8.15
CA TYR A 38 20.92 -34.23 8.75
C TYR A 38 20.97 -35.25 9.89
N GLN A 39 21.72 -36.35 9.75
CA GLN A 39 21.91 -37.30 10.84
C GLN A 39 22.63 -36.67 12.03
N HIS A 40 23.66 -35.86 11.77
CA HIS A 40 24.35 -35.10 12.79
C HIS A 40 23.38 -34.14 13.51
N PHE A 41 22.58 -33.37 12.77
CA PHE A 41 21.53 -32.53 13.33
C PHE A 41 20.56 -33.32 14.22
N ARG A 42 20.06 -34.47 13.75
CA ARG A 42 19.15 -35.33 14.52
C ARG A 42 19.75 -35.80 15.83
N SER A 43 21.05 -36.15 15.84
CA SER A 43 21.76 -36.59 17.04
C SER A 43 21.93 -35.48 18.09
N ARG A 44 21.84 -34.21 17.67
CA ARG A 44 22.01 -33.00 18.48
C ARG A 44 20.69 -32.26 18.71
N ARG A 45 19.56 -32.87 18.35
CA ARG A 45 18.24 -32.23 18.41
C ARG A 45 17.88 -31.94 19.88
N GLY A 46 17.76 -30.66 20.22
CA GLY A 46 17.49 -30.18 21.59
C GLY A 46 18.58 -29.27 22.15
N ASP A 47 19.76 -29.23 21.52
CA ASP A 47 20.80 -28.26 21.88
C ASP A 47 20.37 -26.83 21.51
N GLN A 48 20.51 -25.90 22.46
CA GLN A 48 20.06 -24.50 22.31
C GLN A 48 20.74 -23.72 21.17
N ASN A 49 21.84 -24.23 20.61
CA ASN A 49 22.60 -23.56 19.55
C ASN A 49 22.54 -24.29 18.20
N VAL A 50 21.60 -25.24 18.05
CA VAL A 50 21.49 -26.08 16.86
C VAL A 50 20.19 -25.76 16.11
N PHE A 51 20.34 -25.19 14.91
CA PHE A 51 19.19 -24.73 14.12
C PHE A 51 19.11 -25.46 12.78
N PRO A 52 17.95 -26.06 12.44
CA PRO A 52 17.81 -26.80 11.17
C PRO A 52 17.84 -25.89 9.94
N SER A 53 17.56 -24.59 10.08
CA SER A 53 17.46 -23.65 8.96
C SER A 53 17.59 -22.20 9.42
N ALA A 54 17.80 -21.30 8.46
CA ALA A 54 17.84 -19.86 8.70
C ALA A 54 16.53 -19.35 9.35
N SER A 55 15.38 -19.84 8.90
CA SER A 55 14.07 -19.48 9.47
C SER A 55 13.95 -19.89 10.93
N ALA A 56 14.48 -21.07 11.31
CA ALA A 56 14.50 -21.50 12.71
C ALA A 56 15.42 -20.63 13.56
N PHE A 57 16.61 -20.30 13.05
CA PHE A 57 17.55 -19.37 13.71
C PHE A 57 16.94 -17.98 13.92
N LEU A 58 16.28 -17.43 12.91
CA LEU A 58 15.63 -16.12 12.99
C LEU A 58 14.48 -16.12 14.00
N LYS A 59 13.65 -17.17 14.02
CA LYS A 59 12.55 -17.30 15.01
C LYS A 59 13.06 -17.27 16.44
N ASP A 60 14.16 -17.99 16.72
CA ASP A 60 14.83 -17.99 18.03
C ASP A 60 15.39 -16.62 18.40
N LYS A 61 16.15 -15.99 17.50
CA LYS A 61 16.74 -14.67 17.80
C LYS A 61 15.73 -13.55 17.94
N LEU A 62 14.58 -13.66 17.29
CA LEU A 62 13.47 -12.71 17.40
C LEU A 62 12.53 -12.97 18.58
N SER A 63 12.55 -14.17 19.20
CA SER A 63 11.78 -14.41 20.43
C SER A 63 12.40 -13.73 21.65
N ASP A 64 13.73 -13.52 21.64
CA ASP A 64 14.49 -13.01 22.79
C ASP A 64 14.66 -11.48 22.85
N SER A 65 14.18 -10.73 21.85
CA SER A 65 14.72 -9.40 21.54
C SER A 65 13.68 -8.28 21.47
N LYS A 66 14.15 -7.06 21.81
CA LYS A 66 13.44 -5.76 21.75
C LYS A 66 13.11 -5.27 20.33
N PHE A 67 12.94 -6.16 19.35
CA PHE A 67 12.63 -5.71 17.99
C PHE A 67 11.17 -5.21 17.92
N PRO A 68 10.91 -4.13 17.14
CA PRO A 68 9.55 -3.69 16.84
C PRO A 68 8.73 -4.83 16.21
N GLY A 69 7.41 -4.86 16.45
CA GLY A 69 6.52 -5.95 16.03
C GLY A 69 6.61 -6.35 14.55
N ASP A 70 7.03 -5.42 13.68
CA ASP A 70 7.17 -5.62 12.24
C ASP A 70 8.34 -6.55 11.86
N ALA A 71 9.43 -6.58 12.64
CA ALA A 71 10.60 -7.43 12.37
C ALA A 71 10.29 -8.93 12.44
N LYS A 72 9.25 -9.32 13.22
CA LYS A 72 8.81 -10.71 13.33
C LYS A 72 8.17 -11.23 12.05
N ARG A 73 7.52 -10.37 11.26
CA ARG A 73 6.78 -10.77 10.04
C ARG A 73 7.70 -10.92 8.84
N ILE A 74 8.66 -10.00 8.66
CA ILE A 74 9.62 -10.04 7.53
C ILE A 74 10.55 -11.26 7.62
N CYS A 75 10.78 -11.82 8.81
CA CYS A 75 11.64 -13.00 8.97
C CYS A 75 11.01 -14.35 8.57
N VAL A 76 9.69 -14.44 8.41
CA VAL A 76 9.04 -15.72 8.07
C VAL A 76 9.27 -16.12 6.60
N SER A 77 9.40 -15.13 5.71
CA SER A 77 9.63 -15.32 4.28
C SER A 77 11.10 -15.07 3.86
N PHE A 78 12.00 -14.79 4.81
CA PHE A 78 13.39 -14.50 4.51
C PHE A 78 14.12 -15.72 3.95
N ASN A 79 14.60 -15.61 2.70
CA ASN A 79 15.46 -16.59 2.07
C ASN A 79 16.88 -16.02 1.95
N TRP A 80 17.80 -16.56 2.75
CA TRP A 80 19.17 -16.07 2.81
C TRP A 80 19.91 -16.23 1.47
N ARG A 81 19.52 -17.22 0.63
CA ARG A 81 20.11 -17.40 -0.72
C ARG A 81 19.72 -16.26 -1.62
N ASP A 82 18.42 -15.94 -1.69
CA ASP A 82 17.91 -14.81 -2.46
C ASP A 82 18.56 -13.51 -2.01
N TYR A 83 18.55 -13.23 -0.70
CA TYR A 83 19.16 -12.03 -0.15
C TYR A 83 20.65 -11.92 -0.47
N ARG A 84 21.42 -13.01 -0.39
CA ARG A 84 22.83 -13.04 -0.78
C ARG A 84 23.03 -12.81 -2.27
N ASP A 85 22.23 -13.45 -3.12
CA ASP A 85 22.41 -13.41 -4.57
C ASP A 85 21.95 -12.08 -5.18
N LEU A 86 21.08 -11.36 -4.47
CA LEU A 86 20.57 -10.04 -4.82
C LEU A 86 21.51 -8.89 -4.40
N ASN A 87 22.28 -9.06 -3.33
CA ASN A 87 23.15 -8.02 -2.76
C ASN A 87 24.62 -8.40 -2.96
N GLU A 88 25.29 -7.74 -3.90
CA GLU A 88 26.62 -8.14 -4.39
C GLU A 88 27.69 -8.18 -3.29
N ASP A 89 27.63 -7.24 -2.35
CA ASP A 89 28.51 -7.16 -1.18
C ASP A 89 28.41 -8.39 -0.26
N LEU A 90 27.28 -9.09 -0.28
CA LEU A 90 27.03 -10.26 0.58
C LEU A 90 27.49 -11.57 -0.05
N ARG A 91 27.86 -11.61 -1.33
CA ARG A 91 28.18 -12.87 -2.04
C ARG A 91 29.32 -13.68 -1.43
N SER A 92 30.26 -13.00 -0.77
CA SER A 92 31.40 -13.63 -0.11
C SER A 92 31.06 -14.18 1.28
N LEU A 93 29.90 -13.82 1.85
CA LEU A 93 29.51 -14.19 3.19
C LEU A 93 28.96 -15.63 3.24
N SER A 94 29.27 -16.31 4.34
CA SER A 94 28.66 -17.58 4.67
C SER A 94 27.15 -17.42 4.95
N PRO A 95 26.34 -18.49 4.85
CA PRO A 95 24.91 -18.42 5.12
C PRO A 95 24.56 -17.79 6.47
N LEU A 96 25.30 -18.13 7.53
CA LEU A 96 25.14 -17.54 8.85
C LEU A 96 25.50 -16.05 8.89
N GLU A 97 26.59 -15.65 8.23
CA GLU A 97 26.98 -14.24 8.16
C GLU A 97 25.97 -13.39 7.39
N VAL A 98 25.38 -13.94 6.32
CA VAL A 98 24.27 -13.30 5.58
C VAL A 98 23.06 -13.06 6.49
N VAL A 99 22.66 -14.08 7.27
CA VAL A 99 21.54 -13.96 8.21
C VAL A 99 21.85 -12.95 9.33
N LYS A 100 23.09 -12.95 9.87
CA LYS A 100 23.52 -11.96 10.86
C LYS A 100 23.56 -10.55 10.29
N HIS A 101 24.05 -10.38 9.07
CA HIS A 101 24.04 -9.10 8.37
C HIS A 101 22.61 -8.59 8.19
N TYR A 102 21.71 -9.47 7.76
CA TYR A 102 20.29 -9.12 7.63
C TYR A 102 19.71 -8.61 8.95
N LEU A 103 19.93 -9.33 10.05
CA LEU A 103 19.45 -8.93 11.38
C LEU A 103 20.03 -7.59 11.88
N ALA A 104 21.31 -7.33 11.59
CA ALA A 104 22.00 -6.14 12.09
C ALA A 104 21.71 -4.89 11.25
N ASN A 105 21.74 -5.03 9.92
CA ASN A 105 21.71 -3.92 8.98
C ASN A 105 20.58 -4.08 7.96
N GLY A 106 20.43 -5.27 7.40
CA GLY A 106 19.55 -5.53 6.25
C GLY A 106 18.06 -5.27 6.48
N ILE A 107 17.58 -5.34 7.72
CA ILE A 107 16.21 -5.00 8.10
C ILE A 107 15.96 -3.48 8.03
N TYR A 108 17.00 -2.67 8.22
CA TYR A 108 16.92 -1.21 8.27
C TYR A 108 17.36 -0.53 6.97
N GLU A 109 17.97 -1.30 6.07
CA GLU A 109 18.45 -0.82 4.77
C GLU A 109 17.49 -1.22 3.64
N PRO A 110 17.33 -0.40 2.59
CA PRO A 110 16.44 -0.67 1.46
C PRO A 110 17.02 -1.75 0.52
N ARG A 111 17.24 -2.96 1.04
CA ARG A 111 17.86 -4.08 0.32
C ARG A 111 16.82 -5.03 -0.29
N GLN A 112 17.19 -5.65 -1.40
CA GLN A 112 16.34 -6.64 -2.05
C GLN A 112 16.42 -7.98 -1.31
N ILE A 113 15.28 -8.48 -0.84
CA ILE A 113 15.18 -9.71 -0.01
C ILE A 113 14.49 -10.90 -0.71
N LEU A 114 13.82 -10.68 -1.84
CA LEU A 114 13.05 -11.70 -2.56
C LEU A 114 13.37 -11.71 -4.06
N SER A 115 13.72 -12.89 -4.60
CA SER A 115 14.02 -13.05 -6.03
C SER A 115 12.83 -12.76 -6.96
N SER A 116 11.61 -12.97 -6.47
CA SER A 116 10.36 -12.61 -7.17
C SER A 116 10.23 -11.09 -7.37
N ALA A 117 10.67 -10.28 -6.40
CA ALA A 117 10.75 -8.84 -6.54
C ALA A 117 11.73 -8.45 -7.67
N ARG A 118 12.90 -9.12 -7.75
CA ARG A 118 13.92 -8.87 -8.79
C ARG A 118 13.45 -9.14 -10.22
N LEU A 119 12.67 -10.20 -10.46
CA LEU A 119 12.12 -10.48 -11.80
C LEU A 119 11.12 -9.40 -12.25
N LEU A 120 10.37 -8.88 -11.28
CA LEU A 120 9.41 -7.80 -11.46
C LEU A 120 10.07 -6.42 -11.48
N ASP A 121 11.31 -6.29 -11.01
CA ASP A 121 12.11 -5.09 -11.15
C ASP A 121 12.88 -5.11 -12.48
N ARG A 122 13.44 -6.24 -12.91
CA ARG A 122 14.21 -6.34 -14.17
C ARG A 122 13.39 -6.10 -15.43
N ARG A 123 12.14 -6.60 -15.49
CA ARG A 123 11.25 -6.33 -16.64
C ARG A 123 10.88 -4.85 -16.76
N PHE A 124 10.99 -4.08 -15.68
CA PHE A 124 10.51 -2.70 -15.60
C PHE A 124 11.63 -1.67 -15.40
N ALA A 125 12.82 -2.07 -14.96
CA ALA A 125 14.05 -1.27 -14.99
C ALA A 125 14.45 -0.90 -16.43
N VAL A 126 14.01 -1.69 -17.41
CA VAL A 126 14.11 -1.36 -18.84
C VAL A 126 13.18 -0.20 -19.21
N GLN A 127 12.06 -0.02 -18.49
CA GLN A 127 11.08 1.05 -18.70
C GLN A 127 11.37 2.30 -17.85
N ALA A 128 11.98 2.17 -16.66
CA ALA A 128 12.37 3.27 -15.76
C ALA A 128 13.54 4.14 -16.29
N LYS A 129 14.02 3.86 -17.51
CA LYS A 129 14.79 4.82 -18.30
C LYS A 129 13.92 5.92 -18.92
N LEU A 130 12.60 5.83 -18.80
CA LEU A 130 11.68 6.92 -19.10
C LEU A 130 11.59 7.85 -17.91
N ASP A 131 11.84 9.10 -18.21
CA ASP A 131 12.00 10.29 -17.38
C ASP A 131 11.36 10.26 -15.99
N ARG A 132 12.20 10.59 -15.02
CA ARG A 132 11.90 10.67 -13.60
C ARG A 132 10.71 11.60 -13.40
N VAL A 133 9.64 11.13 -12.74
CA VAL A 133 8.85 12.01 -11.88
C VAL A 133 9.86 12.79 -11.05
N ALA A 134 9.76 14.12 -11.03
CA ALA A 134 10.74 14.99 -10.38
C ALA A 134 11.08 14.38 -9.01
N PRO A 135 12.34 13.97 -8.78
CA PRO A 135 12.71 13.09 -7.66
C PRO A 135 12.37 13.67 -6.27
N ASP A 136 11.97 14.94 -6.23
CA ASP A 136 11.67 15.71 -5.03
C ASP A 136 10.16 15.76 -4.69
N VAL A 137 9.27 15.20 -5.53
CA VAL A 137 7.83 15.20 -5.24
C VAL A 137 7.45 13.98 -4.41
N SER A 138 7.01 14.22 -3.17
CA SER A 138 6.44 13.17 -2.33
C SER A 138 5.06 12.74 -2.84
N ILE A 139 4.84 11.44 -3.00
CA ILE A 139 3.53 10.88 -3.36
C ILE A 139 3.02 10.01 -2.21
N GLN A 140 1.77 10.21 -1.81
CA GLN A 140 1.07 9.34 -0.87
C GLN A 140 -0.22 8.82 -1.51
N VAL A 141 -0.54 7.55 -1.27
CA VAL A 141 -1.82 6.95 -1.67
C VAL A 141 -2.58 6.60 -0.42
N VAL A 142 -3.81 7.07 -0.28
CA VAL A 142 -4.68 6.76 0.84
C VAL A 142 -5.85 5.94 0.34
N VAL A 143 -5.90 4.69 0.74
CA VAL A 143 -6.90 3.72 0.31
C VAL A 143 -7.92 3.51 1.41
N HIS A 144 -9.17 3.91 1.22
CA HIS A 144 -10.28 3.50 2.07
C HIS A 144 -10.69 2.06 1.72
N CYS A 145 -10.38 1.11 2.60
CA CYS A 145 -10.60 -0.31 2.36
C CYS A 145 -11.78 -0.86 3.17
N TYR A 146 -12.85 -1.15 2.44
CA TYR A 146 -14.05 -1.86 2.88
C TYR A 146 -14.20 -3.26 2.24
N TYR A 147 -13.84 -3.41 0.97
CA TYR A 147 -13.97 -4.65 0.19
C TYR A 147 -12.60 -5.16 -0.25
N TYR A 148 -12.14 -6.26 0.35
CA TYR A 148 -10.81 -6.82 0.07
C TYR A 148 -10.66 -7.35 -1.37
N ASP A 149 -11.73 -7.90 -1.95
CA ASP A 149 -11.74 -8.36 -3.34
C ASP A 149 -11.50 -7.22 -4.33
N ILE A 150 -12.07 -6.04 -4.08
CA ILE A 150 -11.78 -4.84 -4.88
C ILE A 150 -10.36 -4.33 -4.62
N LEU A 151 -9.88 -4.39 -3.37
CA LEU A 151 -8.49 -4.03 -3.05
C LEU A 151 -7.50 -4.86 -3.87
N CYS A 152 -7.75 -6.16 -4.02
CA CYS A 152 -6.97 -7.04 -4.89
C CYS A 152 -7.04 -6.61 -6.37
N GLY A 153 -8.23 -6.21 -6.85
CA GLY A 153 -8.38 -5.65 -8.21
C GLY A 153 -7.56 -4.36 -8.43
N LEU A 154 -7.41 -3.55 -7.37
CA LEU A 154 -6.60 -2.32 -7.38
C LEU A 154 -5.08 -2.55 -7.37
N HIS A 155 -4.62 -3.81 -7.27
CA HIS A 155 -3.19 -4.12 -7.10
C HIS A 155 -2.31 -3.52 -8.20
N LEU A 156 -2.78 -3.51 -9.45
CA LEU A 156 -2.03 -2.95 -10.57
C LEU A 156 -1.78 -1.45 -10.41
N TYR A 157 -2.80 -0.66 -10.08
CA TYR A 157 -2.68 0.79 -9.86
C TYR A 157 -1.77 1.10 -8.67
N LEU A 158 -1.99 0.41 -7.54
CA LEU A 158 -1.22 0.59 -6.32
C LEU A 158 0.24 0.23 -6.53
N ARG A 159 0.52 -0.82 -7.31
CA ARG A 159 1.89 -1.21 -7.65
C ARG A 159 2.57 -0.20 -8.56
N THR A 160 1.87 0.39 -9.52
CA THR A 160 2.40 1.49 -10.36
C THR A 160 2.84 2.66 -9.47
N LEU A 161 1.98 3.07 -8.53
CA LEU A 161 2.27 4.16 -7.58
C LEU A 161 3.43 3.79 -6.63
N ALA A 162 3.41 2.61 -6.03
CA ALA A 162 4.49 2.14 -5.14
C ALA A 162 5.87 2.10 -5.82
N ARG A 163 5.91 1.75 -7.11
CA ARG A 163 7.16 1.74 -7.90
C ARG A 163 7.70 3.13 -8.20
N LEU A 164 6.83 4.14 -8.22
CA LEU A 164 7.23 5.55 -8.30
C LEU A 164 7.56 6.15 -6.93
N GLY A 165 7.73 5.31 -5.90
CA GLY A 165 8.10 5.75 -4.55
C GLY A 165 6.93 6.28 -3.73
N ALA A 166 5.68 6.02 -4.13
CA ALA A 166 4.54 6.44 -3.34
C ALA A 166 4.43 5.67 -2.02
N LYS A 167 4.18 6.39 -0.91
CA LYS A 167 3.81 5.77 0.37
C LYS A 167 2.32 5.39 0.33
N ILE A 168 2.03 4.10 0.41
CA ILE A 168 0.65 3.60 0.47
C ILE A 168 0.20 3.48 1.92
N LEU A 169 -0.95 4.07 2.21
CA LEU A 169 -1.65 4.08 3.49
C LEU A 169 -3.04 3.45 3.30
N VAL A 170 -3.29 2.28 3.89
CA VAL A 170 -4.59 1.62 3.79
C VAL A 170 -5.40 1.80 5.07
N LEU A 171 -6.55 2.44 4.96
CA LEU A 171 -7.50 2.67 6.06
C LEU A 171 -8.57 1.57 6.02
N VAL A 172 -8.40 0.54 6.84
CA VAL A 172 -9.25 -0.65 6.87
C VAL A 172 -10.44 -0.41 7.81
N VAL A 173 -11.63 -0.35 7.23
CA VAL A 173 -12.88 -0.07 7.96
C VAL A 173 -13.79 -1.29 8.12
N ASN A 174 -13.41 -2.43 7.53
CA ASN A 174 -14.11 -3.70 7.65
C ASN A 174 -13.39 -4.60 8.66
N ASP A 175 -14.08 -4.92 9.76
CA ASP A 175 -13.57 -5.75 10.86
C ASP A 175 -13.32 -7.22 10.46
N ARG A 176 -13.93 -7.68 9.36
CA ARG A 176 -13.76 -9.05 8.85
C ARG A 176 -12.46 -9.27 8.10
N ILE A 177 -11.80 -8.20 7.64
CA ILE A 177 -10.50 -8.30 6.96
C ILE A 177 -9.45 -8.57 8.04
N GLN A 178 -8.79 -9.72 7.96
CA GLN A 178 -7.77 -10.14 8.91
C GLN A 178 -6.48 -9.33 8.74
N ASP A 179 -5.80 -9.04 9.85
CA ASP A 179 -4.54 -8.28 9.86
C ASP A 179 -3.49 -8.92 8.96
N SER A 180 -3.30 -10.24 9.07
CA SER A 180 -2.31 -10.98 8.27
C SER A 180 -2.50 -10.83 6.77
N VAL A 181 -3.76 -10.74 6.33
CA VAL A 181 -4.09 -10.55 4.91
C VAL A 181 -3.68 -9.16 4.43
N MET A 182 -3.81 -8.14 5.29
CA MET A 182 -3.35 -6.79 4.99
C MET A 182 -1.83 -6.69 4.95
N ASP A 183 -1.13 -7.39 5.85
CA ASP A 183 0.33 -7.43 5.83
C ASP A 183 0.86 -8.13 4.58
N ASP A 184 0.25 -9.26 4.20
CA ASP A 184 0.58 -9.97 2.96
C ASP A 184 0.33 -9.08 1.73
N PHE A 185 -0.80 -8.37 1.72
CA PHE A 185 -1.13 -7.42 0.65
C PHE A 185 -0.09 -6.30 0.55
N LEU A 186 0.26 -5.63 1.65
CA LEU A 186 1.29 -4.58 1.64
C LEU A 186 2.67 -5.14 1.28
N GLY A 187 3.01 -6.33 1.77
CA GLY A 187 4.25 -7.04 1.42
C GLY A 187 4.35 -7.30 -0.09
N SER A 188 3.23 -7.55 -0.77
CA SER A 188 3.18 -7.72 -2.22
C SER A 188 3.40 -6.44 -3.03
N LEU A 189 3.21 -5.28 -2.39
CA LEU A 189 3.45 -3.94 -2.98
C LEU A 189 4.87 -3.44 -2.73
N CYS A 190 5.63 -4.09 -1.85
CA CYS A 190 6.96 -3.65 -1.46
C CYS A 190 7.93 -3.66 -2.64
N THR A 191 8.42 -2.48 -3.01
CA THR A 191 9.40 -2.23 -4.08
C THR A 191 10.79 -1.90 -3.53
N GLY A 192 10.97 -1.94 -2.21
CA GLY A 192 12.20 -1.49 -1.52
C GLY A 192 12.33 0.04 -1.38
N GLY A 193 11.42 0.83 -1.98
CA GLY A 193 11.49 2.30 -1.97
C GLY A 193 10.67 3.00 -0.89
N SER A 194 9.69 2.35 -0.27
CA SER A 194 8.81 2.96 0.75
C SER A 194 8.19 1.92 1.67
N ASN A 195 8.07 2.26 2.96
CA ASN A 195 7.31 1.47 3.92
C ASN A 195 5.83 1.83 3.82
N HIS A 196 5.03 0.85 3.41
CA HIS A 196 3.57 0.98 3.36
C HIS A 196 2.97 0.65 4.72
N GLU A 197 1.84 1.27 5.04
CA GLU A 197 1.19 1.13 6.34
C GLU A 197 -0.30 0.89 6.18
N TRP A 198 -0.90 0.23 7.16
CA TRP A 198 -2.36 0.12 7.24
C TRP A 198 -2.84 0.39 8.67
N PHE A 199 -4.04 0.95 8.79
CA PHE A 199 -4.67 1.30 10.06
C PHE A 199 -6.09 0.79 10.08
N ARG A 200 -6.51 0.19 11.20
CA ARG A 200 -7.92 -0.12 11.43
C ARG A 200 -8.65 1.13 11.89
N MET A 201 -9.75 1.48 11.24
CA MET A 201 -10.54 2.67 11.54
C MET A 201 -12.01 2.34 11.73
N THR A 202 -12.70 3.12 12.56
CA THR A 202 -14.15 3.04 12.67
C THR A 202 -14.80 3.60 11.40
N ASN A 203 -15.73 2.83 10.83
CA ASN A 203 -16.54 3.32 9.71
C ASN A 203 -17.68 4.22 10.23
N TYR A 204 -17.56 5.53 10.07
CA TYR A 204 -18.64 6.46 10.43
C TYR A 204 -19.57 6.80 9.26
N GLY A 205 -19.40 6.14 8.13
CA GLY A 205 -20.04 6.55 6.89
C GLY A 205 -19.05 6.53 5.75
N GLU A 206 -19.57 6.20 4.57
CA GLU A 206 -18.84 5.92 3.32
C GLU A 206 -17.56 6.76 3.13
N ASP A 207 -16.53 6.13 2.56
CA ASP A 207 -15.31 6.62 1.89
C ASP A 207 -14.56 7.89 2.35
N TRP A 208 -15.21 8.90 2.90
CA TRP A 208 -14.67 10.17 3.37
C TRP A 208 -14.33 10.20 4.86
N SER A 209 -15.08 9.50 5.71
CA SER A 209 -14.92 9.63 7.17
C SER A 209 -13.51 9.23 7.64
N SER A 210 -13.01 8.10 7.16
CA SER A 210 -11.64 7.64 7.45
C SER A 210 -10.59 8.57 6.85
N PHE A 211 -10.84 9.13 5.67
CA PHE A 211 -9.88 10.01 4.99
C PHE A 211 -9.71 11.33 5.76
N HIS A 212 -10.83 11.91 6.21
CA HIS A 212 -10.82 13.07 7.09
C HIS A 212 -10.21 12.75 8.47
N LEU A 213 -10.52 11.59 9.05
CA LEU A 213 -9.89 11.17 10.31
C LEU A 213 -8.37 10.99 10.18
N ALA A 214 -7.89 10.46 9.05
CA ALA A 214 -6.46 10.36 8.77
C ALA A 214 -5.79 11.74 8.69
N PHE A 215 -6.47 12.74 8.13
CA PHE A 215 -6.02 14.14 8.20
C PHE A 215 -5.93 14.63 9.66
N GLN A 216 -6.98 14.44 10.45
CA GLN A 216 -7.02 14.90 11.85
C GLN A 216 -5.94 14.25 12.72
N GLN A 217 -5.56 13.01 12.40
CA GLN A 217 -4.49 12.27 13.08
C GLN A 217 -3.09 12.61 12.56
N GLY A 218 -2.96 13.51 11.58
CA GLY A 218 -1.67 13.90 11.01
C GLY A 218 -1.01 12.81 10.16
N LEU A 219 -1.78 11.85 9.63
CA LEU A 219 -1.28 10.76 8.79
C LEU A 219 -1.04 11.20 7.33
N LEU A 220 -1.66 12.29 6.90
CA LEU A 220 -1.49 12.83 5.55
C LEU A 220 -0.20 13.63 5.42
N ILE A 221 0.53 13.43 4.32
CA ILE A 221 1.68 14.27 3.98
C ILE A 221 1.24 15.74 3.82
N LYS A 222 2.14 16.68 4.11
CA LYS A 222 1.85 18.13 4.09
C LYS A 222 2.13 18.80 2.73
N SER A 223 2.95 18.16 1.90
CA SER A 223 3.39 18.66 0.60
C SER A 223 3.55 17.52 -0.38
N GLY A 224 3.32 17.77 -1.66
CA GLY A 224 3.37 16.75 -2.72
C GLY A 224 1.97 16.35 -3.19
N VAL A 225 1.81 15.11 -3.62
CA VAL A 225 0.57 14.61 -4.23
C VAL A 225 -0.05 13.52 -3.37
N ILE A 226 -1.36 13.62 -3.14
CA ILE A 226 -2.15 12.61 -2.45
C ILE A 226 -3.17 12.01 -3.42
N TYR A 227 -3.11 10.70 -3.62
CA TYR A 227 -4.14 9.92 -4.30
C TYR A 227 -5.15 9.42 -3.26
N LYS A 228 -6.43 9.79 -3.41
CA LYS A 228 -7.53 9.21 -2.65
C LYS A 228 -8.13 8.06 -3.47
N ILE A 229 -8.09 6.85 -2.93
CA ILE A 229 -8.62 5.64 -3.56
C ILE A 229 -9.57 4.95 -2.58
N GLN A 230 -10.56 4.22 -3.09
CA GLN A 230 -11.51 3.51 -2.24
C GLN A 230 -11.98 2.21 -2.87
N THR A 231 -12.30 1.24 -2.03
CA THR A 231 -12.88 -0.04 -2.46
C THR A 231 -14.40 0.04 -2.29
N LYS A 232 -15.11 0.67 -3.22
CA LYS A 232 -16.59 0.77 -3.16
C LYS A 232 -17.22 -0.12 -4.24
N LYS A 233 -18.32 -0.78 -3.90
CA LYS A 233 -19.19 -1.44 -4.89
C LYS A 233 -20.28 -0.46 -5.27
N SER A 234 -20.44 -0.18 -6.57
CA SER A 234 -21.58 0.61 -7.01
C SER A 234 -22.86 -0.20 -6.81
N ALA A 235 -23.73 0.25 -5.89
CA ALA A 235 -25.02 -0.40 -5.64
C ALA A 235 -25.95 -0.38 -6.87
N ASN A 236 -25.68 0.48 -7.85
CA ASN A 236 -26.52 0.70 -9.02
C ASN A 236 -26.08 -0.13 -10.25
N LEU A 237 -24.89 -0.73 -10.25
CA LEU A 237 -24.29 -1.36 -11.45
C LEU A 237 -24.26 -2.89 -11.40
N GLY A 238 -24.91 -3.51 -10.40
CA GLY A 238 -24.92 -4.96 -10.21
C GLY A 238 -23.53 -5.55 -9.87
N PRO A 239 -23.40 -6.89 -9.81
CA PRO A 239 -22.15 -7.56 -9.42
C PRO A 239 -20.97 -7.28 -10.36
N ASP A 240 -21.22 -7.22 -11.68
CA ASP A 240 -20.17 -7.12 -12.70
C ASP A 240 -19.79 -5.67 -13.04
N GLY A 241 -20.75 -4.72 -12.98
CA GLY A 241 -20.48 -3.29 -13.20
C GLY A 241 -19.88 -2.58 -11.98
N GLY A 242 -19.84 -3.27 -10.83
CA GLY A 242 -19.30 -2.73 -9.58
C GLY A 242 -17.79 -2.46 -9.57
N VAL A 243 -17.04 -2.96 -10.56
CA VAL A 243 -15.58 -2.78 -10.67
C VAL A 243 -15.19 -1.94 -11.89
N ALA A 244 -15.94 -1.97 -12.99
CA ALA A 244 -15.60 -1.21 -14.22
C ALA A 244 -15.43 0.30 -13.97
N TRP A 245 -16.27 0.89 -13.13
CA TRP A 245 -16.15 2.31 -12.77
C TRP A 245 -14.84 2.64 -12.01
N THR A 246 -14.22 1.65 -11.36
CA THR A 246 -12.92 1.84 -10.71
C THR A 246 -11.83 2.07 -11.74
N ASP A 247 -11.87 1.34 -12.86
CA ASP A 247 -10.95 1.56 -13.97
C ASP A 247 -11.25 2.90 -14.66
N GLU A 248 -12.51 3.25 -14.88
CA GLU A 248 -12.89 4.57 -15.41
C GLU A 248 -12.34 5.72 -14.55
N ALA A 249 -12.34 5.56 -13.23
CA ALA A 249 -11.85 6.57 -12.29
C ALA A 249 -10.32 6.64 -12.20
N LEU A 250 -9.63 5.49 -12.22
CA LEU A 250 -8.20 5.40 -11.92
C LEU A 250 -7.31 5.32 -13.16
N GLN A 251 -7.77 4.71 -14.25
CA GLN A 251 -6.97 4.51 -15.45
C GLN A 251 -6.39 5.84 -15.99
N PRO A 252 -7.18 6.94 -16.09
CA PRO A 252 -6.66 8.21 -16.60
C PRO A 252 -5.63 8.89 -15.69
N ILE A 253 -5.69 8.64 -14.38
CA ILE A 253 -4.85 9.34 -13.38
C ILE A 253 -3.64 8.53 -12.88
N CYS A 254 -3.73 7.20 -12.89
CA CYS A 254 -2.65 6.32 -12.40
C CYS A 254 -2.62 4.92 -13.05
N GLY A 255 -3.28 4.72 -14.19
CA GLY A 255 -3.26 3.45 -14.92
C GLY A 255 -1.91 3.09 -15.55
N SER A 256 -1.04 4.08 -15.74
CA SER A 256 0.33 3.90 -16.22
C SER A 256 1.29 4.89 -15.57
N TYR A 257 2.60 4.69 -15.77
CA TYR A 257 3.61 5.66 -15.32
C TYR A 257 3.44 7.04 -15.97
N SER A 258 3.06 7.09 -17.25
CA SER A 258 2.77 8.36 -17.94
C SER A 258 1.62 9.07 -17.24
N ASN A 259 0.52 8.36 -16.95
CA ASN A 259 -0.63 8.96 -16.26
C ASN A 259 -0.25 9.53 -14.89
N VAL A 260 0.59 8.82 -14.12
CA VAL A 260 1.08 9.32 -12.82
C VAL A 260 1.97 10.55 -13.02
N PHE A 261 2.87 10.55 -14.01
CA PHE A 261 3.73 11.68 -14.33
C PHE A 261 2.89 12.92 -14.71
N ASP A 262 2.00 12.78 -15.69
CA ASP A 262 1.13 13.86 -16.18
C ASP A 262 0.26 14.42 -15.04
N THR A 263 -0.32 13.53 -14.22
CA THR A 263 -1.09 13.91 -13.03
C THR A 263 -0.24 14.68 -12.03
N THR A 264 0.99 14.23 -11.78
CA THR A 264 1.91 14.88 -10.84
C THR A 264 2.35 16.24 -11.36
N GLU A 265 2.65 16.37 -12.65
CA GLU A 265 3.01 17.63 -13.29
C GLU A 265 1.87 18.65 -13.22
N LEU A 266 0.63 18.22 -13.50
CA LEU A 266 -0.55 19.08 -13.39
C LEU A 266 -0.72 19.65 -11.97
N LEU A 267 -0.50 18.82 -10.93
CA LEU A 267 -0.66 19.23 -9.54
C LEU A 267 0.50 20.10 -9.03
N THR A 268 1.73 19.81 -9.45
CA THR A 268 2.93 20.47 -8.91
C THR A 268 3.35 21.71 -9.70
N HIS A 269 3.09 21.74 -11.02
CA HIS A 269 3.48 22.82 -11.91
C HIS A 269 2.28 23.47 -12.62
N GLY A 270 1.23 22.70 -12.90
CA GLY A 270 0.04 23.16 -13.62
C GLY A 270 -0.93 24.04 -12.82
N MET A 271 -0.57 24.39 -11.57
CA MET A 271 -1.42 25.13 -10.61
C MET A 271 -2.80 24.49 -10.43
N ARG A 272 -2.87 23.16 -10.48
CA ARG A 272 -4.11 22.40 -10.22
C ARG A 272 -4.13 21.92 -8.78
N SER A 273 -5.31 21.97 -8.19
CA SER A 273 -5.57 21.47 -6.84
C SER A 273 -6.05 20.02 -6.86
N ILE A 274 -6.77 19.62 -7.91
CA ILE A 274 -7.33 18.28 -8.08
C ILE A 274 -7.18 17.83 -9.54
N VAL A 275 -6.82 16.57 -9.74
CA VAL A 275 -6.87 15.86 -11.03
C VAL A 275 -7.79 14.65 -10.88
N ALA A 276 -8.80 14.55 -11.75
CA ALA A 276 -9.79 13.48 -11.73
C ALA A 276 -10.16 13.02 -13.15
N SER A 277 -10.68 11.80 -13.27
CA SER A 277 -11.17 11.26 -14.54
C SER A 277 -12.42 12.02 -15.04
N SER A 278 -12.41 12.40 -16.32
CA SER A 278 -13.56 13.01 -17.00
C SER A 278 -14.75 12.05 -17.10
N LEU A 279 -14.50 10.73 -17.15
CA LEU A 279 -15.54 9.69 -17.22
C LEU A 279 -16.39 9.65 -15.96
N CYS A 280 -15.84 10.06 -14.82
CA CYS A 280 -16.53 10.14 -13.53
C CYS A 280 -17.07 11.55 -13.23
N ARG A 281 -16.96 12.49 -14.18
CA ARG A 281 -17.42 13.88 -14.01
C ARG A 281 -18.95 13.95 -13.95
N GLN A 282 -19.46 14.61 -12.93
CA GLN A 282 -20.88 14.87 -12.73
C GLN A 282 -21.11 16.34 -12.40
N THR A 283 -22.35 16.80 -12.55
CA THR A 283 -22.79 18.14 -12.15
C THR A 283 -23.97 18.04 -11.18
N GLY A 284 -24.11 19.05 -10.32
CA GLY A 284 -25.27 19.21 -9.44
C GLY A 284 -25.11 18.69 -8.00
N PHE A 285 -26.12 18.98 -7.18
CA PHE A 285 -26.04 18.86 -5.72
C PHE A 285 -26.40 17.49 -5.13
N GLY A 286 -26.95 16.57 -5.94
CA GLY A 286 -27.34 15.24 -5.46
C GLY A 286 -28.47 15.26 -4.42
N ALA A 287 -28.52 14.20 -3.59
CA ALA A 287 -29.52 14.03 -2.54
C ALA A 287 -29.05 14.68 -1.22
N ASN A 288 -29.90 15.55 -0.63
CA ASN A 288 -29.70 16.36 0.58
C ASN A 288 -29.02 17.74 0.39
N LYS A 289 -29.76 18.68 -0.22
CA LYS A 289 -29.30 20.05 -0.49
C LYS A 289 -29.03 20.88 0.77
N ASN A 290 -29.81 20.69 1.84
CA ASN A 290 -29.67 21.48 3.06
C ASN A 290 -28.31 21.23 3.71
N MET A 291 -27.92 19.97 3.87
CA MET A 291 -26.60 19.62 4.40
C MET A 291 -25.46 20.16 3.54
N LEU A 292 -25.60 20.14 2.22
CA LEU A 292 -24.61 20.75 1.34
C LEU A 292 -24.52 22.27 1.54
N TYR A 293 -25.65 22.96 1.74
CA TYR A 293 -25.67 24.41 2.00
C TYR A 293 -24.98 24.75 3.32
N ASP A 294 -25.22 23.97 4.36
CA ASP A 294 -24.56 24.15 5.66
C ASP A 294 -23.04 24.06 5.51
N TYR A 295 -22.53 23.08 4.75
CA TYR A 295 -21.08 22.97 4.49
C TYR A 295 -20.54 24.05 3.56
N LEU A 296 -21.32 24.51 2.57
CA LEU A 296 -20.91 25.63 1.71
C LEU A 296 -20.78 26.92 2.53
N GLU A 297 -21.73 27.20 3.42
CA GLU A 297 -21.66 28.33 4.35
C GLU A 297 -20.46 28.20 5.29
N GLN A 298 -20.26 27.02 5.87
CA GLN A 298 -19.10 26.74 6.74
C GLN A 298 -17.75 26.98 6.04
N LEU A 299 -17.67 26.66 4.75
CA LEU A 299 -16.46 26.82 3.93
C LEU A 299 -16.33 28.22 3.31
N ASP A 300 -17.29 29.11 3.55
CA ASP A 300 -17.38 30.45 2.94
C ASP A 300 -17.42 30.40 1.40
N LEU A 301 -18.29 29.52 0.87
CA LEU A 301 -18.46 29.27 -0.57
C LEU A 301 -19.82 29.77 -1.07
N SER A 302 -19.83 30.28 -2.30
CA SER A 302 -21.05 30.71 -2.98
C SER A 302 -21.88 29.52 -3.45
N VAL A 303 -23.13 29.45 -2.97
CA VAL A 303 -24.12 28.45 -3.40
C VAL A 303 -24.42 28.57 -4.90
N ASP A 304 -24.53 29.79 -5.42
CA ASP A 304 -24.87 30.02 -6.83
C ASP A 304 -23.72 29.63 -7.76
N ALA A 305 -22.46 29.87 -7.35
CA ALA A 305 -21.29 29.40 -8.09
C ALA A 305 -21.23 27.86 -8.10
N ALA A 306 -21.41 27.24 -6.94
CA ALA A 306 -21.34 25.78 -6.77
C ALA A 306 -22.34 25.02 -7.65
N ARG A 307 -23.50 25.62 -8.00
CA ARG A 307 -24.52 24.96 -8.86
C ARG A 307 -24.01 24.58 -10.24
N ASN A 308 -23.03 25.33 -10.76
CA ASN A 308 -22.49 25.13 -12.10
C ASN A 308 -21.18 24.33 -12.09
N ASP A 309 -20.63 24.06 -10.92
CA ASP A 309 -19.39 23.31 -10.79
C ASP A 309 -19.59 21.80 -10.97
N SER A 310 -18.52 21.14 -11.41
CA SER A 310 -18.48 19.69 -11.58
C SER A 310 -17.71 19.01 -10.44
N PHE A 311 -18.03 17.75 -10.17
CA PHE A 311 -17.34 16.93 -9.18
C PHE A 311 -17.12 15.50 -9.71
N CYS A 312 -16.15 14.78 -9.14
CA CYS A 312 -15.87 13.39 -9.50
C CYS A 312 -16.73 12.47 -8.64
N MET A 313 -17.66 11.76 -9.26
CA MET A 313 -18.48 10.77 -8.57
C MET A 313 -17.63 9.56 -8.17
N GLY A 314 -17.85 9.06 -6.97
CA GLY A 314 -17.09 7.91 -6.46
C GLY A 314 -15.75 8.31 -5.85
N SER A 315 -15.48 9.61 -5.73
CA SER A 315 -14.49 10.17 -4.80
C SER A 315 -13.07 9.61 -4.94
N MET A 316 -12.66 9.23 -6.15
CA MET A 316 -11.28 8.85 -6.48
C MET A 316 -10.63 9.92 -7.35
N PHE A 317 -9.48 10.40 -6.92
CA PHE A 317 -8.76 11.52 -7.55
C PHE A 317 -7.33 11.62 -6.98
N ALA A 318 -6.51 12.44 -7.63
CA ALA A 318 -5.26 12.94 -7.09
C ALA A 318 -5.40 14.42 -6.73
N ALA A 319 -4.75 14.87 -5.67
CA ALA A 319 -4.81 16.27 -5.24
C ALA A 319 -3.46 16.76 -4.72
N ASP A 320 -3.26 18.07 -4.79
CA ASP A 320 -2.18 18.74 -4.08
C ASP A 320 -2.40 18.58 -2.57
N ALA A 321 -1.36 18.14 -1.87
CA ALA A 321 -1.43 17.97 -0.42
C ALA A 321 -1.72 19.30 0.29
N GLY A 322 -1.10 20.40 -0.17
CA GLY A 322 -1.31 21.73 0.42
C GLY A 322 -2.77 22.16 0.35
N PHE A 323 -3.43 21.92 -0.78
CA PHE A 323 -4.86 22.12 -0.99
C PHE A 323 -5.71 21.31 -0.02
N LEU A 324 -5.45 20.00 0.12
CA LEU A 324 -6.21 19.15 1.04
C LEU A 324 -6.10 19.64 2.49
N HIS A 325 -4.92 20.09 2.90
CA HIS A 325 -4.73 20.68 4.23
C HIS A 325 -5.54 21.96 4.39
N ARG A 326 -5.55 22.88 3.41
CA ARG A 326 -6.39 24.09 3.46
C ARG A 326 -7.87 23.75 3.56
N TYR A 327 -8.35 22.82 2.72
CA TYR A 327 -9.74 22.39 2.71
C TYR A 327 -10.17 21.80 4.06
N PHE A 328 -9.45 20.79 4.57
CA PHE A 328 -9.83 20.13 5.82
C PHE A 328 -9.65 21.02 7.05
N SER A 329 -8.66 21.92 7.06
CA SER A 329 -8.54 22.92 8.13
C SER A 329 -9.75 23.86 8.19
N ARG A 330 -10.34 24.22 7.04
CA ARG A 330 -11.56 25.03 6.98
C ARG A 330 -12.83 24.21 7.28
N LEU A 331 -12.89 22.98 6.80
CA LEU A 331 -13.99 22.05 7.09
C LEU A 331 -14.06 21.70 8.58
N GLY A 332 -12.94 21.72 9.30
CA GLY A 332 -12.92 21.54 10.76
C GLY A 332 -13.46 20.18 11.21
N GLN A 333 -14.20 20.16 12.30
CA GLN A 333 -14.81 18.93 12.82
C GLN A 333 -16.12 18.61 12.07
N VAL A 334 -16.30 17.34 11.73
CA VAL A 334 -17.52 16.86 11.05
C VAL A 334 -18.19 15.81 11.93
N ASP A 335 -19.48 16.01 12.20
CA ASP A 335 -20.29 15.00 12.87
C ASP A 335 -20.82 13.96 11.87
N TYR A 336 -20.12 12.83 11.78
CA TYR A 336 -20.53 11.71 10.95
C TYR A 336 -21.63 10.83 11.60
N LYS A 337 -22.07 11.12 12.84
CA LYS A 337 -22.96 10.26 13.64
C LYS A 337 -24.44 10.65 13.59
N GLN A 338 -24.87 11.53 12.68
CA GLN A 338 -26.28 11.95 12.61
C GLN A 338 -27.21 10.74 12.52
N GLU A 339 -28.21 10.71 13.41
CA GLU A 339 -29.25 9.67 13.46
C GLU A 339 -30.39 10.05 12.51
N SER A 340 -30.78 9.14 11.61
CA SER A 340 -32.04 9.28 10.87
C SER A 340 -33.21 8.79 11.74
N ALA A 341 -34.42 9.32 11.52
CA ALA A 341 -35.62 8.96 12.28
C ALA A 341 -35.97 7.45 12.29
N GLY A 342 -35.29 6.64 11.46
CA GLY A 342 -35.42 5.18 11.42
C GLY A 342 -34.40 4.41 12.29
N GLY A 343 -33.63 5.06 13.17
CA GLY A 343 -32.73 4.40 14.11
C GLY A 343 -31.41 3.89 13.50
N THR A 344 -31.11 4.21 12.25
CA THR A 344 -29.76 4.01 11.69
C THR A 344 -28.84 5.13 12.19
N LYS A 345 -27.87 4.75 13.03
CA LYS A 345 -26.90 5.67 13.68
C LYS A 345 -25.84 6.28 12.76
N PHE A 346 -25.93 6.04 11.45
CA PHE A 346 -24.93 6.47 10.50
C PHE A 346 -25.61 7.03 9.24
N CYS A 347 -25.84 8.34 9.21
CA CYS A 347 -26.21 9.10 8.00
C CYS A 347 -25.06 9.22 6.97
N GLY A 348 -24.07 8.33 7.05
CA GLY A 348 -22.78 8.43 6.38
C GLY A 348 -22.81 8.73 4.88
N ARG A 349 -23.85 8.27 4.20
CA ARG A 349 -24.03 8.52 2.77
C ARG A 349 -24.24 10.00 2.44
N TYR A 350 -24.99 10.74 3.25
CA TYR A 350 -25.28 12.16 2.96
C TYR A 350 -24.09 13.08 3.28
N VAL A 351 -23.44 12.86 4.42
CA VAL A 351 -22.25 13.65 4.81
C VAL A 351 -21.11 13.41 3.83
N GLY A 352 -20.82 12.14 3.49
CA GLY A 352 -19.81 11.81 2.49
C GLY A 352 -20.08 12.44 1.12
N HIS A 353 -21.33 12.42 0.66
CA HIS A 353 -21.75 13.09 -0.57
C HIS A 353 -21.59 14.61 -0.52
N ALA A 354 -21.84 15.26 0.61
CA ALA A 354 -21.66 16.70 0.74
C ALA A 354 -20.16 17.08 0.71
N ILE A 355 -19.32 16.30 1.40
CA ILE A 355 -17.85 16.47 1.37
C ILE A 355 -17.31 16.23 -0.04
N GLU A 356 -17.76 15.17 -0.73
CA GLU A 356 -17.41 14.85 -2.12
C GLU A 356 -17.64 16.04 -3.05
N ARG A 357 -18.68 16.84 -2.83
CA ARG A 357 -18.99 18.01 -3.65
C ARG A 357 -18.19 19.23 -3.23
N THR A 358 -18.24 19.54 -1.94
CA THR A 358 -17.62 20.77 -1.41
C THR A 358 -16.13 20.82 -1.63
N ILE A 359 -15.42 19.69 -1.66
CA ILE A 359 -13.99 19.69 -1.99
C ILE A 359 -13.71 20.21 -3.41
N TYR A 360 -14.51 19.84 -4.41
CA TYR A 360 -14.35 20.35 -5.78
C TYR A 360 -14.79 21.81 -5.88
N TYR A 361 -15.88 22.18 -5.21
CA TYR A 361 -16.33 23.57 -5.19
C TYR A 361 -15.33 24.49 -4.49
N PHE A 362 -14.69 24.00 -3.42
CA PHE A 362 -13.62 24.70 -2.75
C PHE A 362 -12.44 24.92 -3.70
N ALA A 363 -12.02 23.90 -4.45
CA ALA A 363 -10.98 24.06 -5.48
C ALA A 363 -11.38 25.13 -6.51
N SER A 364 -12.56 25.00 -7.13
CA SER A 364 -13.03 25.93 -8.17
C SER A 364 -13.17 27.38 -7.69
N GLN A 365 -13.65 27.60 -6.48
CA GLN A 365 -13.95 28.96 -6.00
C GLN A 365 -12.78 29.62 -5.28
N VAL A 366 -11.94 28.85 -4.58
CA VAL A 366 -10.81 29.40 -3.81
C VAL A 366 -9.54 29.46 -4.63
N ASP A 367 -9.22 28.40 -5.37
CA ASP A 367 -8.00 28.32 -6.19
C ASP A 367 -8.26 28.69 -7.67
N GLY A 368 -9.53 28.84 -8.06
CA GLY A 368 -9.96 29.33 -9.37
C GLY A 368 -10.60 28.25 -10.25
N SER A 369 -11.32 28.66 -11.29
CA SER A 369 -12.13 27.74 -12.13
C SER A 369 -11.32 26.68 -12.89
N GLN A 370 -10.01 26.87 -12.99
CA GLN A 370 -9.07 25.92 -13.57
C GLN A 370 -8.41 25.01 -12.51
N ALA A 371 -8.71 25.15 -11.21
CA ALA A 371 -8.08 24.34 -10.17
C ALA A 371 -8.35 22.83 -10.29
N VAL A 372 -9.44 22.44 -10.96
CA VAL A 372 -9.75 21.03 -11.25
C VAL A 372 -9.38 20.69 -12.69
N ALA A 373 -8.46 19.74 -12.86
CA ALA A 373 -8.15 19.14 -14.16
C ALA A 373 -8.94 17.84 -14.35
N TRP A 374 -9.61 17.73 -15.50
CA TRP A 374 -10.31 16.53 -15.93
C TRP A 374 -9.48 15.84 -17.02
N VAL A 375 -9.11 14.59 -16.80
CA VAL A 375 -8.26 13.80 -17.72
C VAL A 375 -9.01 12.60 -18.28
N ASP A 376 -8.70 12.21 -19.51
CA ASP A 376 -9.36 11.15 -20.28
C ASP A 376 -8.61 9.81 -20.26
#